data_AF-A0A0P9CT57-F1
#
_entry.id   AF-A0A0P9CT57-F1
#
_cell.length_a   1.000
_cell.length_b   1.000
_cell.length_c   1.000
_cell.angle_alpha   90.00
_cell.angle_beta   90.00
_cell.angle_gamma   90.00
#
_symmetry.space_group_name_H-M   'P 1'
#
loop_
_entity.id
_entity.type
_entity.pdbx_description
1 polymer ?
#
loop_
_entity_poly.entity_id
_entity_poly.type
_entity_poly.pdbx_seq_one_letter_code
_entity_poly.pdbx_strand_id
1 'polypeptide(L)' 'IVANGMIGVSWPKRAARVPTDITEDRIRDLALALGLVDIKVCAVDVTWSGLKLVIPVAARPVDAHGSSRR' A
#
# COMPACT_ATOMS: atom_id res chain seq x y z
N ILE A 1 9.81 -5.85 -3.12
CA ILE A 1 10.33 -5.03 -1.99
C ILE A 1 10.93 -5.93 -0.94
N VAL A 2 11.82 -5.42 -0.07
CA VAL A 2 12.35 -6.21 1.06
C VAL A 2 11.27 -6.43 2.13
N ALA A 3 11.45 -7.42 3.01
CA ALA A 3 10.44 -7.87 3.98
C ALA A 3 9.84 -6.74 4.85
N ASN A 4 10.67 -5.79 5.30
CA ASN A 4 10.25 -4.64 6.11
C ASN A 4 10.14 -3.34 5.29
N GLY A 5 10.17 -3.44 3.97
CA GLY A 5 9.98 -2.32 3.06
C GLY A 5 8.51 -1.88 2.97
N MET A 6 8.29 -0.73 2.37
CA MET A 6 6.97 -0.16 2.13
C MET A 6 6.89 0.46 0.74
N ILE A 7 5.71 0.41 0.13
CA ILE A 7 5.40 1.12 -1.11
C ILE A 7 4.33 2.17 -0.78
N GLY A 8 4.59 3.41 -1.17
CA GLY A 8 3.58 4.47 -1.18
C GLY A 8 2.96 4.58 -2.57
N VAL A 9 1.63 4.63 -2.64
CA VAL A 9 0.89 4.86 -3.89
C VAL A 9 -0.01 6.07 -3.69
N SER A 10 0.11 7.07 -4.56
CA SER A 10 -0.75 8.24 -4.55
C SER A 10 -1.51 8.37 -5.86
N TRP A 11 -2.79 8.76 -5.79
CA TRP A 11 -3.65 8.96 -6.95
C TRP A 11 -4.56 10.18 -6.75
N PRO A 12 -5.05 10.84 -7.82
CA PRO A 12 -5.98 11.94 -7.68
C PRO A 12 -7.28 11.42 -7.05
N LYS A 13 -7.67 11.99 -5.92
CA LYS A 13 -8.91 11.59 -5.25
C LYS A 13 -10.12 12.07 -6.05
N ARG A 14 -11.25 11.36 -5.95
CA ARG A 14 -12.48 11.67 -6.72
C ARG A 14 -12.92 13.13 -6.59
N ALA A 15 -12.74 13.72 -5.40
CA ALA A 15 -13.08 15.12 -5.13
C ALA A 15 -12.20 16.14 -5.89
N ALA A 16 -11.01 15.75 -6.36
CA ALA A 16 -10.10 16.63 -7.07
C ALA A 16 -10.54 16.95 -8.51
N ARG A 17 -11.53 16.21 -9.05
CA ARG A 17 -12.06 16.38 -10.43
C ARG A 17 -10.99 16.29 -11.53
N VAL A 18 -9.84 15.70 -11.23
CA VAL A 18 -8.81 15.35 -12.23
C VAL A 18 -9.26 14.06 -12.92
N PRO A 19 -9.39 14.03 -14.26
CA PRO A 19 -9.71 12.80 -14.97
C PRO A 19 -8.68 11.71 -14.69
N THR A 20 -9.13 10.60 -14.11
CA THR A 20 -8.32 9.43 -13.82
C THR A 20 -9.20 8.19 -13.79
N ASP A 21 -8.68 7.06 -14.25
CA ASP A 21 -9.30 5.74 -14.12
C ASP A 21 -8.76 4.96 -12.91
N ILE A 22 -7.85 5.57 -12.13
CA ILE A 22 -7.27 4.99 -10.92
C ILE A 22 -8.18 5.28 -9.73
N THR A 23 -8.60 4.21 -9.04
CA THR A 23 -9.38 4.27 -7.81
C THR A 23 -8.68 3.54 -6.67
N GLU A 24 -9.11 3.83 -5.44
CA GLU A 24 -8.62 3.12 -4.25
C GLU A 24 -8.80 1.60 -4.39
N ASP A 25 -9.98 1.18 -4.86
CA ASP A 25 -10.32 -0.24 -5.04
C ASP A 25 -9.40 -0.91 -6.06
N ARG A 26 -9.15 -0.29 -7.22
CA ARG A 26 -8.23 -0.85 -8.23
C ARG A 26 -6.81 -1.02 -7.68
N ILE A 27 -6.35 -0.07 -6.86
CA ILE A 27 -5.03 -0.18 -6.21
C ILE A 27 -5.03 -1.34 -5.21
N ARG A 28 -6.07 -1.49 -4.39
CA ARG A 28 -6.16 -2.59 -3.41
C ARG A 28 -6.27 -3.95 -4.08
N ASP A 29 -7.06 -4.09 -5.13
CA ASP A 29 -7.22 -5.34 -5.87
C ASP A 29 -5.89 -5.81 -6.45
N LEU A 30 -5.15 -4.90 -7.08
CA LEU A 30 -3.80 -5.17 -7.59
C LEU A 30 -2.81 -5.48 -6.47
N ALA A 31 -2.85 -4.73 -5.37
CA ALA A 31 -1.98 -4.97 -4.23
C ALA A 31 -2.20 -6.37 -3.64
N LEU A 32 -3.46 -6.77 -3.45
CA LEU A 32 -3.83 -8.09 -2.95
C LEU A 32 -3.35 -9.20 -3.89
N ALA A 33 -3.56 -9.04 -5.20
CA ALA A 33 -3.07 -10.00 -6.20
C ALA A 33 -1.54 -10.15 -6.19
N LEU A 34 -0.82 -9.11 -5.80
CA LEU A 34 0.64 -9.10 -5.63
C LEU A 34 1.10 -9.54 -4.22
N GLY A 35 0.18 -9.95 -3.34
CA GLY A 35 0.48 -10.38 -1.98
C GLY A 35 0.84 -9.24 -1.02
N LEU A 36 0.39 -8.02 -1.31
CA LEU A 36 0.56 -6.84 -0.48
C LEU A 36 -0.75 -6.45 0.21
N VAL A 37 -0.65 -5.81 1.38
CA VAL A 37 -1.79 -5.26 2.12
C VAL A 37 -1.56 -3.80 2.43
N ASP A 38 -2.62 -2.99 2.43
CA ASP A 38 -2.58 -1.62 2.92
C ASP A 38 -2.65 -1.56 4.45
N ILE A 39 -1.84 -0.69 5.04
CA ILE A 39 -1.85 -0.44 6.50
C ILE A 39 -2.27 0.99 6.84
N LYS A 40 -2.35 1.85 5.84
CA LYS A 40 -2.71 3.25 5.99
C LYS A 40 -3.28 3.78 4.70
N VAL A 41 -4.37 4.51 4.83
CA VAL A 41 -4.92 5.43 3.83
C VAL A 41 -4.87 6.85 4.39
N CYS A 42 -4.59 7.84 3.55
CA CYS A 42 -4.65 9.26 3.92
C CYS A 42 -4.99 10.17 2.72
N ALA A 43 -5.46 11.38 3.01
CA ALA A 43 -5.37 12.48 2.08
C ALA A 43 -3.97 13.08 2.18
N VAL A 44 -3.22 13.09 1.08
CA VAL A 44 -1.87 13.70 1.02
C VAL A 44 -2.02 15.22 0.98
N ASP A 45 -2.92 15.70 0.12
CA ASP A 45 -3.28 17.12 0.01
C ASP A 45 -4.72 17.27 -0.54
N VAL A 46 -5.03 18.45 -1.10
CA VAL A 46 -6.33 18.77 -1.71
C VAL A 46 -6.65 17.96 -2.98
N THR A 47 -5.63 17.41 -3.64
CA THR A 47 -5.74 16.71 -4.92
C THR A 47 -5.53 15.20 -4.78
N TRP A 48 -4.62 14.76 -3.91
CA TRP A 48 -4.12 13.39 -3.87
C TRP A 48 -4.57 12.62 -2.62
N SER A 49 -4.99 11.37 -2.82
CA SER A 49 -5.05 10.34 -1.78
C SER A 49 -3.80 9.48 -1.82
N GLY A 50 -3.47 8.84 -0.71
CA GLY A 50 -2.30 7.96 -0.56
C GLY A 50 -2.61 6.67 0.18
N LEU A 51 -1.99 5.57 -0.26
CA LEU A 51 -1.96 4.26 0.39
C LEU A 51 -0.52 3.86 0.72
N LYS A 52 -0.34 3.21 1.87
CA LYS A 52 0.91 2.54 2.24
C LYS A 52 0.71 1.04 2.21
N LEU A 53 1.42 0.37 1.30
CA LEU A 53 1.39 -1.07 1.08
C LEU A 53 2.64 -1.73 1.67
N VAL A 54 2.46 -2.92 2.25
CA VAL A 54 3.54 -3.75 2.82
C VAL A 54 3.31 -5.22 2.53
N ILE A 55 4.35 -6.04 2.69
CA ILE A 55 4.17 -7.50 2.78
C ILE A 55 3.51 -7.82 4.14
N PRO A 56 2.42 -8.61 4.18
CA PRO A 56 1.80 -9.07 5.43
C PRO A 56 2.82 -9.75 6.34
N VAL A 57 2.76 -9.51 7.65
CA VAL A 57 3.73 -10.09 8.61
C VAL A 57 3.81 -11.62 8.48
N ALA A 58 2.67 -12.29 8.33
CA ALA A 58 2.58 -13.73 8.16
C ALA A 58 3.24 -14.26 6.86
N ALA A 59 3.43 -13.39 5.86
CA ALA A 59 4.02 -13.72 4.57
C ALA A 59 5.48 -13.24 4.43
N ARG A 60 6.04 -12.59 5.46
CA ARG A 60 7.45 -12.17 5.43
C ARG A 60 8.34 -13.39 5.66
N PRO A 61 9.42 -13.55 4.88
CA PRO A 61 10.42 -14.56 5.17
C PRO A 61 11.04 -14.26 6.55
N VAL A 62 11.28 -15.32 7.32
CA VAL A 62 12.03 -15.21 8.58
C VAL A 62 13.38 -14.59 8.24
N ASP A 63 13.65 -13.46 8.87
CA ASP A 63 14.93 -12.77 8.74
C ASP A 63 16.07 -13.73 9.13
N ALA A 64 17.19 -13.65 8.40
CA ALA A 64 18.39 -14.44 8.69
C ALA A 64 18.94 -14.23 10.12
N HIS A 65 18.42 -13.24 10.86
CA HIS A 65 18.78 -12.90 12.22
C HIS A 65 17.84 -13.53 13.28
N GLY A 66 16.93 -14.42 12.88
CA GLY A 66 16.19 -15.31 13.81
C GLY A 66 15.31 -14.58 14.83
N SER A 67 15.01 -13.30 14.63
CA SER A 67 14.23 -12.51 15.57
C SER A 67 12.75 -12.63 15.19
N SER A 68 12.15 -13.74 15.61
CA SER A 68 10.70 -13.83 15.83
C SER A 68 10.28 -12.70 16.79
N ARG A 69 9.90 -11.54 16.25
CA ARG A 69 9.27 -10.48 17.02
C ARG A 69 7.80 -10.85 17.14
N ARG A 70 7.49 -11.60 18.19
CA ARG A 70 6.20 -11.50 18.88
C ARG A 70 5.99 -10.07 19.35
#